data_AF-A0A8C5A6Q6-F1
#
_entry.id   AF-A0A8C5A6Q6-F1
#
_cell.length_a   1.000
_cell.length_b   1.000
_cell.length_c   1.000
_cell.angle_alpha   90.00
_cell.angle_beta   90.00
_cell.angle_gamma   90.00
#
_symmetry.space_group_name_H-M   'P 1'
#
loop_
_entity.id
_entity.type
_entity.pdbx_description
1 polymer ?
#
loop_
_entity_poly.entity_id
_entity_poly.type
_entity_poly.pdbx_seq_one_letter_code
_entity_poly.pdbx_strand_id
1 'polypeptide(L)'
;SQGGAETRPVDQPPPLHLIALNSPQTGNMRGIRGSDFLCFQQARAVGLKGTFRAFLSSKLQDLYSIVRKSDRDSLPIVNLKDQELFSSWDSLFGEVSGTMREGVPLYSFDGRDILRDSAWPDKMVWHGSSTKGHRQTDNYCETWRASDRAVTGLASSLQSGSLTQQGPSSCSHSYIVLCIENSYIPHSAK
;
A
#
# COMPACT_ATOMS: atom_id res chain seq x y z
N SER A 1 -0.22 -1.43 -36.26
CA SER A 1 -1.19 -2.05 -35.35
C SER A 1 -1.19 -1.26 -34.05
N GLN A 2 -2.03 -0.23 -33.97
CA GLN A 2 -2.15 0.62 -32.78
C GLN A 2 -3.09 -0.09 -31.79
N GLY A 3 -2.56 -0.52 -30.65
CA GLY A 3 -3.35 -0.99 -29.53
C GLY A 3 -4.06 0.19 -28.91
N GLY A 4 -5.38 0.27 -29.11
CA GLY A 4 -6.22 1.29 -28.51
C GLY A 4 -6.19 1.15 -26.99
N ALA A 5 -5.84 2.23 -26.30
CA ALA A 5 -6.09 2.36 -24.87
C ALA A 5 -7.60 2.30 -24.66
N GLU A 6 -8.08 1.27 -23.97
CA GLU A 6 -9.48 1.10 -23.61
C GLU A 6 -9.87 2.24 -22.67
N THR A 7 -10.58 3.23 -23.21
CA THR A 7 -11.10 4.36 -22.44
C THR A 7 -12.13 3.83 -21.45
N ARG A 8 -11.87 4.02 -20.16
CA ARG A 8 -12.80 3.64 -19.08
C ARG A 8 -14.20 4.21 -19.36
N PRO A 9 -15.29 3.45 -19.12
CA PRO A 9 -16.65 3.97 -19.22
C PRO A 9 -16.79 5.22 -18.36
N VAL A 10 -17.41 6.27 -18.91
CA VAL A 10 -17.52 7.62 -18.32
C VAL A 10 -18.25 7.63 -16.96
N ASP A 11 -18.94 6.54 -16.59
CA ASP A 11 -19.74 6.42 -15.37
C ASP A 11 -19.08 5.68 -14.20
N GLN A 12 -17.85 5.14 -14.35
CA GLN A 12 -17.21 4.46 -13.22
C GLN A 12 -16.42 5.43 -12.33
N PRO A 13 -16.62 5.39 -11.00
CA PRO A 13 -15.84 6.22 -10.09
C PRO A 13 -14.34 5.88 -10.23
N PRO A 14 -13.48 6.90 -10.26
CA PRO A 14 -12.05 6.71 -10.47
C PRO A 14 -11.43 5.94 -9.29
N PRO A 15 -10.57 4.95 -9.54
CA PRO A 15 -10.01 4.12 -8.48
C PRO A 15 -8.86 4.82 -7.75
N LEU A 16 -8.48 4.27 -6.59
CA LEU A 16 -7.22 4.57 -5.92
C LEU A 16 -6.24 3.42 -6.14
N HIS A 17 -5.01 3.73 -6.56
CA HIS A 17 -4.01 2.70 -6.82
C HIS A 17 -3.25 2.31 -5.55
N LEU A 18 -3.12 1.01 -5.31
CA LEU A 18 -2.24 0.40 -4.31
C LEU A 18 -1.11 -0.35 -5.01
N ILE A 19 0.12 0.14 -4.86
CA ILE A 19 1.29 -0.30 -5.63
C ILE A 19 2.47 -0.52 -4.68
N ALA A 20 3.28 -1.54 -4.88
CA ALA A 20 4.48 -1.78 -4.06
C ALA A 20 5.66 -0.88 -4.47
N LEU A 21 6.54 -0.56 -3.51
CA LEU A 21 7.88 -0.09 -3.83
C LEU A 21 8.65 -1.17 -4.60
N ASN A 22 9.60 -0.77 -5.45
CA ASN A 22 10.43 -1.63 -6.31
C ASN A 22 11.48 -2.49 -5.56
N SER A 23 11.54 -2.42 -4.23
CA SER A 23 12.39 -3.29 -3.43
C SER A 23 11.84 -3.43 -2.01
N PRO A 24 12.03 -4.59 -1.35
CA PRO A 24 11.67 -4.74 0.04
C PRO A 24 12.51 -3.81 0.92
N GLN A 25 11.94 -3.41 2.06
CA GLN A 25 12.56 -2.47 3.00
C GLN A 25 12.65 -3.10 4.39
N THR A 26 13.73 -2.78 5.10
CA THR A 26 13.80 -3.02 6.55
C THR A 26 12.95 -1.99 7.29
N GLY A 27 12.87 -2.12 8.61
CA GLY A 27 12.17 -1.15 9.46
C GLY A 27 12.81 0.25 9.45
N ASN A 28 14.05 0.43 9.00
CA ASN A 28 14.71 1.74 8.94
C ASN A 28 14.55 2.40 7.57
N MET A 29 13.37 2.97 7.33
CA MET A 29 13.03 3.68 6.11
C MET A 29 13.30 5.19 6.21
N ARG A 30 14.20 5.62 7.11
CA ARG A 30 14.41 7.05 7.46
C ARG A 30 13.12 7.72 7.98
N GLY A 31 12.30 6.93 8.66
CA GLY A 31 10.97 7.30 9.14
C GLY A 31 9.93 7.44 8.05
N ILE A 32 8.68 7.74 8.45
CA ILE A 32 7.55 7.86 7.51
C ILE A 32 7.78 8.82 6.34
N ARG A 33 8.58 9.88 6.55
CA ARG A 33 8.95 10.82 5.48
C ARG A 33 9.81 10.17 4.40
N GLY A 34 10.72 9.28 4.76
CA GLY A 34 11.54 8.55 3.80
C GLY A 34 10.70 7.54 3.02
N SER A 35 9.79 6.81 3.68
CA SER A 35 8.83 5.92 3.02
C SER A 35 7.92 6.69 2.04
N ASP A 36 7.32 7.80 2.47
CA ASP A 36 6.49 8.66 1.62
C ASP A 36 7.29 9.21 0.42
N PHE A 37 8.55 9.60 0.64
CA PHE A 37 9.42 10.08 -0.43
C PHE A 37 9.73 8.99 -1.47
N LEU A 38 9.96 7.74 -1.05
CA LEU A 38 10.16 6.62 -1.96
C LEU A 38 8.90 6.37 -2.82
N CYS A 39 7.72 6.38 -2.20
CA CYS A 39 6.44 6.26 -2.93
C CYS A 39 6.28 7.37 -3.97
N PHE A 40 6.54 8.62 -3.58
CA PHE A 40 6.50 9.76 -4.48
C PHE A 40 7.47 9.61 -5.65
N GLN A 41 8.74 9.30 -5.36
CA GLN A 41 9.79 9.21 -6.37
C GLN A 41 9.50 8.10 -7.40
N GLN A 42 9.10 6.91 -6.94
CA GLN A 42 8.86 5.77 -7.82
C GLN A 42 7.59 5.94 -8.64
N ALA A 43 6.52 6.50 -8.06
CA ALA A 43 5.31 6.85 -8.81
C ALA A 43 5.61 7.83 -9.96
N ARG A 44 6.41 8.87 -9.69
CA ARG A 44 6.80 9.86 -10.70
C ARG A 44 7.68 9.28 -11.80
N ALA A 45 8.59 8.35 -11.45
CA ALA A 45 9.46 7.69 -12.40
C ALA A 45 8.70 6.90 -13.48
N VAL A 46 7.48 6.45 -13.17
CA VAL A 46 6.59 5.72 -14.10
C VAL A 46 5.42 6.56 -14.60
N GLY A 47 5.48 7.89 -14.42
CA GLY A 47 4.52 8.84 -14.99
C GLY A 47 3.19 8.97 -14.24
N LEU A 48 3.04 8.33 -13.07
CA LEU A 48 1.83 8.47 -12.26
C LEU A 48 1.76 9.88 -11.65
N LYS A 49 0.59 10.52 -11.78
CA LYS A 49 0.38 11.90 -11.37
C LYS A 49 -0.26 12.05 -9.99
N GLY A 50 -0.85 10.98 -9.47
CA GLY A 50 -1.46 10.88 -8.15
C GLY A 50 -0.50 11.20 -7.00
N THR A 51 -1.08 11.40 -5.82
CA THR A 51 -0.30 11.61 -4.59
C THR A 51 -0.19 10.29 -3.83
N PHE A 52 0.95 9.63 -3.96
CA PHE A 52 1.22 8.34 -3.32
C PHE A 52 1.85 8.53 -1.95
N ARG A 53 1.32 7.79 -0.96
CA ARG A 53 1.82 7.75 0.42
C ARG A 53 2.06 6.33 0.85
N ALA A 54 3.02 6.12 1.73
CA ALA A 54 3.34 4.79 2.23
C ALA A 54 2.17 4.24 3.03
N PHE A 55 1.80 2.99 2.78
CA PHE A 55 0.78 2.23 3.50
C PHE A 55 1.30 1.82 4.87
N LEU A 56 1.54 2.81 5.74
CA LEU A 56 2.13 2.61 7.06
C LEU A 56 1.48 3.56 8.08
N SER A 57 1.17 3.04 9.27
CA SER A 57 0.93 3.91 10.43
C SER A 57 2.23 4.60 10.85
N SER A 58 2.14 5.78 11.49
CA SER A 58 3.28 6.48 12.06
C SER A 58 2.91 7.17 13.37
N LYS A 59 3.86 7.87 14.00
CA LYS A 59 3.68 8.53 15.30
C LYS A 59 2.41 9.38 15.40
N LEU A 60 2.06 10.10 14.34
CA LEU A 60 0.94 11.07 14.33
C LEU A 60 -0.17 10.71 13.34
N GLN A 61 -0.09 9.54 12.70
CA GLN A 61 -1.04 9.17 11.66
C GLN A 61 -1.38 7.69 11.72
N ASP A 62 -2.67 7.43 11.82
CA ASP A 62 -3.25 6.10 11.60
C ASP A 62 -3.24 5.79 10.10
N LEU A 63 -2.89 4.56 9.74
CA LEU A 63 -2.99 4.05 8.38
C LEU A 63 -4.35 4.37 7.76
N TYR A 64 -5.44 4.10 8.50
CA TYR A 64 -6.82 4.36 8.04
C TYR A 64 -7.05 5.81 7.59
N SER A 65 -6.31 6.77 8.16
CA SER A 65 -6.46 8.21 7.86
C SER A 65 -5.61 8.72 6.69
N ILE A 66 -4.84 7.85 6.03
CA ILE A 66 -4.04 8.23 4.86
C ILE A 66 -4.93 8.66 3.70
N VAL A 67 -5.98 7.88 3.39
CA VAL A 67 -6.95 8.20 2.34
C VAL A 67 -7.94 9.26 2.84
N ARG A 68 -8.23 10.25 1.99
CA ARG A 68 -9.21 11.30 2.29
C ARG A 68 -10.56 10.72 2.62
N LYS A 69 -11.24 11.28 3.63
CA LYS A 69 -12.51 10.77 4.14
C LYS A 69 -13.59 10.61 3.06
N SER A 70 -13.66 11.52 2.09
CA SER A 70 -14.64 11.50 0.98
C SER A 70 -14.47 10.33 0.01
N ASP A 71 -13.29 9.71 0.01
CA ASP A 71 -12.89 8.76 -1.02
C ASP A 71 -12.90 7.32 -0.48
N ARG A 72 -13.22 7.13 0.81
CA ARG A 72 -12.97 5.85 1.49
C ARG A 72 -14.01 4.76 1.23
N ASP A 73 -15.27 5.15 1.06
CA ASP A 73 -16.40 4.25 0.91
C ASP A 73 -16.81 4.02 -0.55
N SER A 74 -16.43 4.96 -1.44
CA SER A 74 -16.96 5.08 -2.80
C SER A 74 -15.99 4.70 -3.91
N LEU A 75 -14.67 4.72 -3.65
CA LEU A 75 -13.66 4.46 -4.68
C LEU A 75 -13.03 3.07 -4.49
N PRO A 76 -12.99 2.23 -5.55
CA PRO A 76 -12.32 0.93 -5.49
C PRO A 76 -10.80 1.09 -5.36
N ILE A 77 -10.17 0.14 -4.67
CA ILE A 77 -8.70 0.05 -4.58
C ILE A 77 -8.22 -0.92 -5.65
N VAL A 78 -7.37 -0.46 -6.55
CA VAL A 78 -6.87 -1.24 -7.70
C VAL A 78 -5.35 -1.40 -7.65
N ASN A 79 -4.82 -2.41 -8.34
CA ASN A 79 -3.38 -2.54 -8.57
C ASN A 79 -2.89 -1.62 -9.69
N LEU A 80 -1.60 -1.69 -10.05
CA LEU A 80 -1.00 -0.89 -11.13
C LEU A 80 -1.70 -1.06 -12.50
N LYS A 81 -2.37 -2.19 -12.74
CA LYS A 81 -3.01 -2.53 -14.02
C LYS A 81 -4.53 -2.37 -13.96
N ASP A 82 -5.05 -1.50 -13.09
CA ASP A 82 -6.48 -1.23 -12.92
C ASP A 82 -7.33 -2.46 -12.53
N GLN A 83 -6.70 -3.52 -11.99
CA GLN A 83 -7.44 -4.67 -11.49
C GLN A 83 -7.83 -4.45 -10.02
N GLU A 84 -9.10 -4.62 -9.70
CA GLU A 84 -9.63 -4.39 -8.36
C GLU A 84 -9.01 -5.36 -7.33
N LEU A 85 -8.55 -4.80 -6.20
CA LEU A 85 -8.03 -5.51 -5.05
C LEU A 85 -9.04 -5.52 -3.90
N PHE A 86 -9.67 -4.37 -3.66
CA PHE A 86 -10.71 -4.16 -2.64
C PHE A 86 -11.81 -3.26 -3.22
N SER A 87 -13.06 -3.49 -2.81
CA SER A 87 -14.19 -2.68 -3.26
C SER A 87 -14.13 -1.23 -2.77
N SER A 88 -13.48 -0.98 -1.64
CA SER A 88 -13.24 0.37 -1.12
C SER A 88 -12.09 0.39 -0.10
N TRP A 89 -11.67 1.58 0.32
CA TRP A 89 -10.70 1.72 1.42
C TRP A 89 -11.28 1.19 2.74
N ASP A 90 -12.55 1.48 3.01
CA ASP A 90 -13.21 1.02 4.23
C ASP A 90 -13.34 -0.51 4.28
N SER A 91 -13.57 -1.17 3.13
CA SER A 91 -13.67 -2.64 3.10
C SER A 91 -12.37 -3.32 3.53
N LEU A 92 -11.21 -2.71 3.26
CA LEU A 92 -9.90 -3.24 3.67
C LEU A 92 -9.80 -3.46 5.20
N PHE A 93 -10.46 -2.60 5.99
CA PHE A 93 -10.45 -2.65 7.46
C PHE A 93 -11.72 -3.32 8.05
N GLY A 94 -12.58 -3.86 7.20
CA GLY A 94 -13.79 -4.58 7.57
C GLY A 94 -13.49 -5.99 8.09
N GLU A 95 -14.34 -6.52 8.98
CA GLU A 95 -14.15 -7.86 9.56
C GLU A 95 -14.53 -9.00 8.61
N VAL A 96 -15.41 -8.72 7.64
CA VAL A 96 -15.92 -9.70 6.67
C VAL A 96 -15.31 -9.49 5.27
N SER A 97 -14.91 -8.26 4.93
CA SER A 97 -14.45 -7.84 3.59
C SER A 97 -13.00 -7.36 3.53
N GLY A 98 -12.22 -7.55 4.60
CA GLY A 98 -10.81 -7.15 4.69
C GLY A 98 -9.82 -8.05 3.95
N THR A 99 -10.31 -8.97 3.13
CA THR A 99 -9.49 -9.86 2.29
C THR A 99 -9.40 -9.32 0.87
N MET A 100 -8.17 -9.28 0.36
CA MET A 100 -7.87 -8.96 -1.02
C MET A 100 -8.53 -9.98 -1.95
N ARG A 101 -9.02 -9.51 -3.10
CA ARG A 101 -9.58 -10.40 -4.13
C ARG A 101 -8.58 -11.48 -4.53
N GLU A 102 -9.04 -12.73 -4.51
CA GLU A 102 -8.22 -13.90 -4.78
C GLU A 102 -7.73 -13.93 -6.24
N GLY A 103 -6.49 -14.37 -6.44
CA GLY A 103 -5.89 -14.51 -7.77
C GLY A 103 -5.53 -13.19 -8.46
N VAL A 104 -5.79 -12.03 -7.84
CA VAL A 104 -5.41 -10.73 -8.38
C VAL A 104 -3.96 -10.40 -8.00
N PRO A 105 -3.06 -10.15 -8.98
CA PRO A 105 -1.67 -9.80 -8.68
C PRO A 105 -1.53 -8.44 -7.99
N LEU A 106 -0.44 -8.29 -7.24
CA LEU A 106 -0.02 -7.00 -6.70
C LEU A 106 1.31 -6.61 -7.35
N TYR A 107 1.38 -5.40 -7.91
CA TYR A 107 2.52 -4.98 -8.72
C TYR A 107 3.37 -3.93 -8.00
N SER A 108 4.68 -3.96 -8.20
CA SER A 108 5.57 -2.83 -7.92
C SER A 108 5.44 -1.74 -8.99
N PHE A 109 5.94 -0.53 -8.72
CA PHE A 109 5.90 0.57 -9.69
C PHE A 109 6.56 0.22 -11.03
N ASP A 110 7.64 -0.57 -11.02
CA ASP A 110 8.31 -1.05 -12.22
C ASP A 110 7.64 -2.27 -12.90
N GLY A 111 6.42 -2.63 -12.47
CA GLY A 111 5.54 -3.57 -13.17
C GLY A 111 5.75 -5.05 -12.83
N ARG A 112 6.56 -5.38 -11.82
CA ARG A 112 6.80 -6.76 -11.38
C ARG A 112 5.68 -7.24 -10.45
N ASP A 113 5.23 -8.47 -10.66
CA ASP A 113 4.26 -9.12 -9.76
C ASP A 113 4.99 -9.57 -8.49
N ILE A 114 4.77 -8.87 -7.39
CA ILE A 114 5.52 -9.08 -6.14
C ILE A 114 5.21 -10.43 -5.48
N LEU A 115 4.10 -11.08 -5.84
CA LEU A 115 3.77 -12.42 -5.35
C LEU A 115 4.64 -13.50 -6.01
N ARG A 116 5.11 -13.25 -7.23
CA ARG A 116 5.86 -14.23 -8.04
C ARG A 116 7.33 -13.89 -8.18
N ASP A 117 7.68 -12.60 -8.10
CA ASP A 117 9.05 -12.13 -8.30
C ASP A 117 9.96 -12.49 -7.10
N SER A 118 11.17 -12.97 -7.40
CA SER A 118 12.14 -13.42 -6.40
C SER A 118 12.82 -12.27 -5.64
N ALA A 119 12.71 -11.02 -6.10
CA ALA A 119 13.25 -9.87 -5.39
C ALA A 119 12.54 -9.60 -4.05
N TRP A 120 11.35 -10.17 -3.84
CA TRP A 120 10.66 -10.20 -2.54
C TRP A 120 10.57 -11.64 -2.03
N PRO A 121 11.63 -12.18 -1.41
CA PRO A 121 11.60 -13.57 -0.94
C PRO A 121 10.49 -13.78 0.10
N ASP A 122 10.30 -12.82 1.00
CA ASP A 122 9.25 -12.82 2.01
C ASP A 122 8.01 -12.07 1.51
N LYS A 123 6.87 -12.77 1.41
CA LYS A 123 5.58 -12.20 0.95
C LYS A 123 4.83 -11.52 2.11
N MET A 124 5.56 -10.71 2.86
CA MET A 124 5.09 -9.97 4.03
C MET A 124 5.03 -8.47 3.71
N VAL A 125 4.04 -7.77 4.25
CA VAL A 125 3.82 -6.32 4.05
C VAL A 125 3.92 -5.61 5.39
N TRP A 126 4.81 -4.62 5.51
CA TRP A 126 4.82 -3.72 6.67
C TRP A 126 3.55 -2.87 6.73
N HIS A 127 2.96 -2.69 7.91
CA HIS A 127 1.84 -1.76 8.12
C HIS A 127 1.90 -1.01 9.47
N GLY A 128 2.33 -1.66 10.56
CA GLY A 128 2.44 -1.01 11.88
C GLY A 128 1.11 -0.56 12.50
N SER A 129 0.03 -1.25 12.15
CA SER A 129 -1.35 -0.86 12.48
C SER A 129 -2.16 -2.02 13.04
N SER A 130 -3.22 -1.74 13.80
CA SER A 130 -4.26 -2.74 14.11
C SER A 130 -5.02 -3.15 12.85
N THR A 131 -5.87 -4.16 12.99
CA THR A 131 -6.80 -4.61 11.92
C THR A 131 -7.73 -3.49 11.45
N LYS A 132 -8.02 -2.50 12.31
CA LYS A 132 -8.82 -1.30 11.99
C LYS A 132 -7.98 -0.13 11.46
N GLY A 133 -6.68 -0.32 11.23
CA GLY A 133 -5.79 0.71 10.70
C GLY A 133 -5.34 1.76 11.72
N HIS A 134 -5.57 1.55 13.02
CA HIS A 134 -5.04 2.42 14.07
C HIS A 134 -3.56 2.15 14.32
N ARG A 135 -2.75 3.19 14.51
CA ARG A 135 -1.32 3.04 14.80
C ARG A 135 -1.06 2.20 16.05
N GLN A 136 -0.06 1.34 15.98
CA GLN A 136 0.43 0.53 17.10
C GLN A 136 1.80 1.07 17.50
N THR A 137 1.83 1.96 18.51
CA THR A 137 3.02 2.74 18.87
C THR A 137 4.22 1.91 19.30
N ASP A 138 3.98 0.68 19.73
CA ASP A 138 5.02 -0.24 20.18
C ASP A 138 5.46 -1.20 19.05
N ASN A 139 4.77 -1.19 17.90
CA ASN A 139 5.00 -2.15 16.82
C ASN A 139 5.02 -1.49 15.43
N TYR A 140 5.84 -0.46 15.27
CA TYR A 140 6.09 0.23 14.00
C TYR A 140 7.55 0.63 13.81
N CYS A 141 8.48 -0.21 14.29
CA CYS A 141 9.93 -0.03 14.13
C CYS A 141 10.45 1.35 14.56
N GLU A 142 10.03 1.81 15.74
CA GLU A 142 10.31 3.16 16.23
C GLU A 142 9.97 4.25 15.20
N THR A 143 8.72 4.23 14.70
CA THR A 143 8.26 5.09 13.61
C THR A 143 9.16 5.01 12.38
N TRP A 144 9.45 3.76 12.00
CA TRP A 144 10.23 3.34 10.83
C TRP A 144 11.67 3.87 10.77
N ARG A 145 12.33 3.93 11.94
CA ARG A 145 13.71 4.41 12.09
C ARG A 145 14.68 3.35 12.61
N ALA A 146 14.19 2.18 13.00
CA ALA A 146 15.00 1.10 13.54
C ALA A 146 14.99 -0.11 12.62
N SER A 147 16.13 -0.78 12.47
CA SER A 147 16.27 -2.06 11.77
C SER A 147 16.91 -3.12 12.67
N ASP A 148 16.93 -2.88 13.98
CA ASP A 148 17.49 -3.79 14.97
C ASP A 148 16.64 -5.04 15.14
N ARG A 149 17.31 -6.16 15.45
CA ARG A 149 16.63 -7.45 15.57
C ARG A 149 15.61 -7.47 16.73
N ALA A 150 15.92 -6.77 17.82
CA ALA A 150 15.10 -6.72 19.02
C ALA A 150 13.87 -5.81 18.91
N VAL A 151 13.85 -4.89 17.94
CA VAL A 151 12.72 -3.99 17.71
C VAL A 151 11.71 -4.67 16.80
N THR A 152 10.42 -4.47 17.08
CA THR A 152 9.32 -5.08 16.34
C THR A 152 8.49 -4.08 15.55
N GLY A 153 7.96 -4.55 14.43
CA GLY A 153 6.93 -3.91 13.64
C GLY A 153 5.80 -4.91 13.37
N LEU A 154 4.60 -4.43 13.04
CA LEU A 154 3.55 -5.30 12.51
C LEU A 154 3.64 -5.41 11.00
N ALA A 155 3.62 -6.65 10.54
CA ALA A 155 3.54 -7.03 9.14
C ALA A 155 2.43 -8.06 8.90
N SER A 156 1.91 -8.10 7.68
CA SER A 156 0.87 -9.02 7.25
C SER A 156 1.37 -9.95 6.16
N SER A 157 1.01 -11.24 6.19
CA SER A 157 1.29 -12.16 5.09
C SER A 157 0.28 -11.97 3.97
N LEU A 158 0.76 -11.77 2.74
CA LEU A 158 -0.11 -11.70 1.56
C LEU A 158 -0.89 -13.00 1.32
N GLN A 159 -0.40 -14.14 1.82
CA GLN A 159 -1.11 -15.42 1.71
C GLN A 159 -2.41 -15.45 2.52
N SER A 160 -2.54 -14.61 3.56
CA SER A 160 -3.77 -14.50 4.34
C SER A 160 -4.89 -13.76 3.60
N GLY A 161 -4.56 -13.07 2.51
CA GLY A 161 -5.44 -12.10 1.85
C GLY A 161 -5.64 -10.80 2.62
N SER A 162 -5.35 -10.75 3.93
CA SER A 162 -5.43 -9.51 4.72
C SER A 162 -4.15 -8.69 4.58
N LEU A 163 -4.28 -7.36 4.51
CA LEU A 163 -3.13 -6.44 4.53
C LEU A 163 -2.82 -5.89 5.93
N THR A 164 -3.64 -6.22 6.93
CA THR A 164 -3.50 -5.74 8.32
C THR A 164 -3.58 -6.88 9.33
N GLN A 165 -3.25 -8.12 8.92
CA GLN A 165 -3.07 -9.24 9.85
C GLN A 165 -2.01 -8.88 10.90
N GLN A 166 -2.25 -9.23 12.15
CA GLN A 166 -1.36 -8.87 13.25
C GLN A 166 -0.18 -9.86 13.33
N GLY A 167 0.86 -9.64 12.52
CA GLY A 167 2.10 -10.43 12.52
C GLY A 167 3.29 -9.63 13.06
N PRO A 168 3.59 -9.69 14.38
CA PRO A 168 4.80 -9.09 14.93
C PRO A 168 6.04 -9.65 14.23
N SER A 169 6.88 -8.78 13.72
CA SER A 169 8.08 -9.14 12.97
C SER A 169 9.24 -8.26 13.39
N SER A 170 10.43 -8.86 13.43
CA SER A 170 11.65 -8.10 13.71
C SER A 170 11.91 -7.07 12.62
N CYS A 171 12.25 -5.84 12.99
CA CYS A 171 12.51 -4.73 12.07
C CYS A 171 13.77 -4.92 11.21
N SER A 172 14.58 -5.93 11.51
CA SER A 172 15.71 -6.36 10.68
C SER A 172 15.29 -7.09 9.39
N HIS A 173 14.06 -7.63 9.33
CA HIS A 173 13.55 -8.26 8.11
C HIS A 173 13.28 -7.24 7.02
N SER A 174 13.44 -7.65 5.76
CA SER A 174 13.17 -6.83 4.59
C SER A 174 11.86 -7.27 3.95
N TYR A 175 10.81 -6.47 4.08
CA TYR A 175 9.46 -6.80 3.63
C TYR A 175 8.92 -5.78 2.63
N ILE A 176 7.80 -6.12 2.01
CA ILE A 176 7.09 -5.27 1.06
C ILE A 176 6.60 -4.01 1.78
N VAL A 177 6.72 -2.87 1.11
CA VAL A 177 6.08 -1.61 1.49
C VAL A 177 5.16 -1.21 0.35
N LEU A 178 3.89 -1.03 0.66
CA LEU A 178 2.89 -0.57 -0.30
C LEU A 178 2.77 0.95 -0.27
N CYS A 179 2.28 1.51 -1.36
CA CYS A 179 2.03 2.92 -1.58
C CYS A 179 0.59 3.06 -2.09
N ILE A 180 -0.20 3.87 -1.39
CA ILE A 180 -1.59 4.14 -1.71
C ILE A 180 -1.74 5.56 -2.25
N GLU A 181 -2.47 5.72 -3.34
CA GLU A 181 -2.96 7.02 -3.79
C GLU A 181 -3.93 7.58 -2.74
N ASN A 182 -3.60 8.71 -2.13
CA ASN A 182 -4.31 9.20 -0.94
C ASN A 182 -5.61 9.96 -1.22
N SER A 183 -5.86 10.27 -2.49
CA SER A 183 -7.08 10.90 -2.95
C SER A 183 -7.17 10.87 -4.46
N TYR A 184 -8.39 10.83 -4.97
CA TYR A 184 -8.63 11.17 -6.36
C TYR A 184 -8.62 12.70 -6.52
N ILE A 185 -7.78 13.20 -7.42
CA ILE A 185 -7.85 14.58 -7.87
C ILE A 185 -8.22 14.52 -9.35
N PRO A 186 -9.43 14.98 -9.73
CA PRO A 186 -9.77 15.11 -11.14
C PRO A 186 -8.67 15.92 -11.81
N HIS A 187 -8.05 15.38 -12.85
CA HIS A 187 -7.24 16.20 -13.73
C HIS A 187 -8.17 17.26 -14.31
N SER A 188 -8.17 18.47 -13.74
CA SER A 188 -8.76 19.62 -14.41
C SER A 188 -8.12 19.67 -15.78
N ALA A 189 -8.94 19.49 -16.81
CA ALA A 189 -8.58 19.82 -18.17
C ALA A 189 -8.00 21.24 -18.13
N LYS A 190 -6.69 21.35 -18.33
CA LYS A 190 -6.07 22.58 -18.80
C LYS A 190 -6.02 22.50 -20.30
#